data_AF-A0A0F9YKZ0-F1
#
_entry.id   AF-A0A0F9YKZ0-F1
#
_cell.length_a   1.000
_cell.length_b   1.000
_cell.length_c   1.000
_cell.angle_alpha   90.00
_cell.angle_beta   90.00
_cell.angle_gamma   90.00
#
_symmetry.space_group_name_H-M   'P 1'
#
loop_
_entity.id
_entity.type
_entity.pdbx_description
1 polymer ?
#
loop_
_entity_poly.entity_id
_entity_poly.type
_entity_poly.pdbx_seq_one_letter_code
_entity_poly.pdbx_strand_id
1 'polypeptide(L)'
;MFKKAQAELAIVVIVVVIIVFLGWLVAIANRECNRNSDCSEDEYCGVDHGCHDIPVITKTETSVFRSYNLIVPSIIIGIALIITAIIFKWDKLKPKKQIESQKETQKTLQPASESEFFTNFPPATNMKK
;
A
#
# COMPACT_ATOMS: atom_id res chain seq x y z
N MET A 1 -5.51 -16.02 18.88
CA MET A 1 -4.54 -14.91 18.90
C MET A 1 -4.67 -13.89 17.74
N PHE A 2 -5.57 -14.06 16.76
CA PHE A 2 -5.67 -13.16 15.59
C PHE A 2 -6.42 -11.84 15.80
N LYS A 3 -7.16 -11.65 16.91
CA LYS A 3 -8.00 -10.45 17.11
C LYS A 3 -7.21 -9.15 17.29
N LYS A 4 -5.97 -9.21 17.78
CA LYS A 4 -5.12 -8.01 17.97
C LYS A 4 -4.48 -7.53 16.67
N ALA A 5 -4.04 -8.45 15.81
CA ALA A 5 -3.46 -8.14 14.51
C ALA A 5 -4.50 -7.53 13.54
N GLN A 6 -5.76 -7.94 13.63
CA GLN A 6 -6.84 -7.36 12.82
C GLN A 6 -7.22 -5.95 13.25
N ALA A 7 -7.14 -5.63 14.56
CA ALA A 7 -7.44 -4.30 15.06
C ALA A 7 -6.41 -3.26 14.59
N GLU A 8 -5.12 -3.60 14.63
CA GLU A 8 -4.04 -2.71 14.21
C GLU A 8 -4.10 -2.44 12.69
N LEU A 9 -4.32 -3.49 11.89
CA LEU A 9 -4.48 -3.34 10.45
C LEU A 9 -5.72 -2.50 10.07
N ALA A 10 -6.83 -2.68 10.79
CA ALA A 10 -8.04 -1.88 10.56
C ALA A 10 -7.79 -0.38 10.81
N ILE A 11 -7.05 -0.02 11.87
CA ILE A 11 -6.71 1.36 12.19
C ILE A 11 -5.87 1.99 11.07
N VAL A 12 -4.83 1.28 10.59
CA VAL A 12 -3.98 1.77 9.49
C VAL A 12 -4.80 2.02 8.22
N VAL A 13 -5.67 1.09 7.85
CA VAL A 13 -6.55 1.24 6.66
C VAL A 13 -7.47 2.45 6.82
N ILE A 14 -8.07 2.64 7.99
CA ILE A 14 -8.94 3.80 8.27
C ILE A 14 -8.16 5.11 8.11
N VAL A 15 -6.94 5.20 8.65
CA VAL A 15 -6.10 6.39 8.52
C VAL A 15 -5.78 6.69 7.06
N VAL A 16 -5.41 5.68 6.27
CA VAL A 16 -5.14 5.84 4.84
C VAL A 16 -6.36 6.35 4.09
N VAL A 17 -7.54 5.77 4.35
CA VAL A 17 -8.81 6.21 3.75
C VAL A 17 -9.09 7.68 4.08
N ILE A 18 -8.89 8.08 5.33
CA ILE A 18 -9.09 9.48 5.76
C ILE A 18 -8.13 10.41 5.02
N ILE A 19 -6.85 10.07 4.91
CA ILE A 19 -5.86 10.91 4.21
C ILE A 19 -6.22 11.07 2.73
N VAL A 20 -6.57 9.96 2.05
CA VAL A 20 -6.99 10.00 0.64
C VAL A 20 -8.25 10.84 0.48
N PHE A 21 -9.23 10.67 1.37
CA PHE A 21 -10.48 11.42 1.34
C PHE A 21 -10.24 12.91 1.55
N LEU A 22 -9.44 13.30 2.55
CA LEU A 22 -9.09 14.70 2.80
C LEU A 22 -8.29 15.30 1.64
N GLY A 23 -7.32 14.57 1.08
CA GLY A 23 -6.55 15.02 -0.08
C GLY A 23 -7.43 15.25 -1.30
N TRP A 24 -8.40 14.38 -1.55
CA TRP A 24 -9.37 14.54 -2.63
C TRP A 24 -10.29 15.74 -2.39
N LEU A 25 -10.75 15.94 -1.16
CA LEU A 25 -11.65 17.05 -0.79
C LEU A 25 -10.95 18.41 -0.95
N VAL A 26 -9.68 18.52 -0.54
CA VAL A 26 -8.85 19.71 -0.77
C VAL A 26 -8.61 19.95 -2.27
N ALA A 27 -8.37 18.89 -3.04
CA ALA A 27 -8.17 18.99 -4.49
C ALA A 27 -9.43 19.45 -5.24
N ILE A 28 -10.63 19.24 -4.69
CA ILE A 28 -11.89 19.78 -5.23
C ILE A 28 -12.12 21.20 -4.74
N ALA A 29 -11.89 21.47 -3.45
CA ALA A 29 -12.14 22.78 -2.84
C ALA A 29 -11.24 23.89 -3.41
N ASN A 30 -10.02 23.53 -3.84
CA ASN A 30 -9.09 24.48 -4.45
C ASN A 30 -9.29 24.67 -5.96
N ARG A 31 -10.37 24.13 -6.56
CA ARG A 31 -10.66 24.37 -7.98
C ARG A 31 -11.36 25.71 -8.14
N GLU A 32 -10.71 26.63 -8.84
CA GLU A 32 -11.26 27.93 -9.19
C GLU A 32 -12.03 27.87 -10.52
N CYS A 33 -11.62 26.99 -11.44
CA CYS A 33 -12.23 26.82 -12.76
C CYS A 33 -12.36 25.35 -13.18
N ASN A 34 -13.34 25.06 -14.04
CA ASN A 34 -13.48 23.75 -14.71
C ASN A 34 -13.44 23.89 -16.25
N ARG A 35 -13.74 25.08 -16.77
CA ARG A 35 -13.70 25.44 -18.19
C ARG A 35 -13.17 26.85 -18.36
N ASN A 36 -12.65 27.17 -19.54
CA ASN A 36 -12.17 28.51 -19.86
C ASN A 36 -13.26 29.59 -19.73
N SER A 37 -14.54 29.23 -19.88
CA SER A 37 -15.66 30.14 -19.67
C SER A 37 -15.88 30.56 -18.22
N ASP A 38 -15.25 29.87 -17.27
CA ASP A 38 -15.34 30.17 -15.84
C ASP A 38 -14.33 31.26 -15.41
N CYS A 39 -13.37 31.61 -16.29
CA CYS A 39 -12.34 32.64 -16.08
C CYS A 39 -12.66 33.92 -16.88
N SER A 40 -11.90 35.00 -16.63
CA SER A 40 -12.04 36.27 -17.37
C SER A 40 -11.62 36.14 -18.84
N GLU A 41 -11.99 37.09 -19.70
CA GLU A 41 -11.72 37.04 -21.15
C GLU A 41 -10.21 36.94 -21.51
N ASP A 42 -9.33 37.41 -20.63
CA ASP A 42 -7.87 37.39 -20.80
C ASP A 42 -7.18 36.23 -20.07
N GLU A 43 -7.95 35.30 -19.48
CA GLU A 43 -7.47 34.19 -18.66
C GLU A 43 -7.86 32.83 -19.28
N TYR A 44 -7.12 31.78 -18.95
CA TYR A 44 -7.45 30.40 -19.31
C TYR A 44 -7.44 29.48 -18.09
N CYS A 45 -8.27 28.44 -18.14
CA CYS A 45 -8.31 27.46 -17.06
C CYS A 45 -7.13 26.48 -17.17
N GLY A 46 -6.25 26.49 -16.17
CA GLY A 46 -5.08 25.62 -16.09
C GLY A 46 -5.43 24.18 -15.70
N VAL A 47 -4.46 23.27 -15.85
CA VAL A 47 -4.59 21.85 -15.43
C VAL A 47 -4.66 21.72 -13.90
N ASP A 48 -4.12 22.71 -13.20
CA ASP A 48 -4.23 22.91 -11.76
C ASP A 48 -5.59 23.48 -11.32
N HIS A 49 -6.53 23.66 -12.25
CA HIS A 49 -7.86 24.24 -12.02
C HIS A 49 -7.82 25.69 -11.48
N GLY A 50 -6.71 26.40 -11.70
CA GLY A 50 -6.59 27.85 -11.47
C GLY A 50 -6.82 28.63 -12.76
N CYS A 51 -7.32 29.86 -12.65
CA CYS A 51 -7.33 30.79 -13.78
C CYS A 51 -5.94 31.42 -13.93
N HIS A 52 -5.36 31.33 -15.13
CA HIS A 52 -4.04 31.90 -15.44
C HIS A 52 -4.16 32.93 -16.55
N ASP A 53 -3.39 34.02 -16.45
CA ASP A 53 -3.29 35.01 -17.52
C ASP A 53 -2.77 34.35 -18.81
N ILE A 54 -3.40 34.68 -19.94
CA ILE A 54 -2.90 34.27 -21.24
C ILE A 54 -1.56 34.99 -21.46
N PRO A 55 -0.43 34.25 -21.61
CA PRO A 55 0.86 34.88 -21.78
C PRO A 55 0.85 35.66 -23.09
N VAL A 56 0.80 36.98 -23.00
CA VAL A 56 1.09 37.86 -24.14
C VAL A 56 2.52 37.56 -24.53
N ILE A 57 2.72 36.95 -25.69
CA ILE A 57 4.03 36.53 -26.20
C ILE A 57 4.81 37.79 -26.63
N THR A 58 5.13 38.67 -25.69
CA THR A 58 6.27 39.56 -25.80
C THR A 58 7.51 38.69 -25.66
N LYS A 59 8.27 38.61 -26.75
CA LYS A 59 9.41 37.72 -27.05
C LYS A 59 10.60 37.76 -26.07
N THR A 60 10.39 37.66 -24.76
CA THR A 60 11.43 37.81 -23.72
C THR A 60 11.40 36.70 -22.66
N GLU A 61 10.76 35.57 -22.95
CA GLU A 61 10.51 34.47 -21.99
C GLU A 61 11.42 33.25 -22.20
N THR A 62 12.72 33.45 -22.47
CA THR A 62 13.73 32.38 -22.29
C THR A 62 14.23 32.29 -20.85
N SER A 63 13.72 33.13 -19.94
CA SER A 63 14.16 33.23 -18.54
C SER A 63 13.28 32.46 -17.54
N VAL A 64 11.98 32.26 -17.81
CA VAL A 64 11.04 31.69 -16.82
C VAL A 64 11.20 30.17 -16.68
N PHE A 65 11.50 29.45 -17.77
CA PHE A 65 11.81 28.01 -17.72
C PHE A 65 13.09 27.65 -16.95
N ARG A 66 13.93 28.62 -16.57
CA ARG A 66 15.24 28.37 -15.94
C ARG A 66 15.20 28.22 -14.42
N SER A 67 14.08 28.55 -13.76
CA SER A 67 14.03 28.64 -12.29
C SER A 67 13.33 27.48 -11.58
N TYR A 68 12.85 26.46 -12.30
CA TYR A 68 12.36 25.24 -11.65
C TYR A 68 13.53 24.38 -11.19
N ASN A 69 13.92 24.56 -9.93
CA ASN A 69 15.04 23.86 -9.32
C ASN A 69 14.68 22.39 -9.04
N LEU A 70 14.84 21.53 -10.05
CA LEU A 70 14.52 20.09 -10.03
C LEU A 70 15.50 19.25 -9.18
N ILE A 71 16.45 19.90 -8.50
CA ILE A 71 17.42 19.23 -7.63
C ILE A 71 16.72 18.55 -6.46
N VAL A 72 15.78 19.25 -5.80
CA VAL A 72 15.05 18.74 -4.64
C VAL A 72 14.23 17.49 -4.97
N PRO A 73 13.34 17.49 -6.00
CA PRO A 73 12.57 16.27 -6.33
C PRO A 73 13.47 15.10 -6.77
N SER A 74 14.60 15.38 -7.44
CA SER A 74 15.55 14.34 -7.85
C SER A 74 16.22 13.66 -6.65
N ILE A 75 16.57 14.41 -5.61
CA ILE A 75 17.16 13.86 -4.38
C ILE A 75 16.17 12.94 -3.65
N ILE A 76 14.90 13.35 -3.55
CA ILE A 76 13.86 12.55 -2.89
C ILE A 76 13.68 11.19 -3.59
N ILE A 77 13.60 11.20 -4.93
CA ILE A 77 13.51 9.97 -5.73
C ILE A 77 14.77 9.11 -5.55
N GLY A 78 15.95 9.72 -5.56
CA GLY A 78 17.21 9.00 -5.35
C GLY A 78 17.28 8.30 -3.99
N ILE A 79 16.90 8.98 -2.91
CA ILE A 79 16.88 8.41 -1.55
C ILE A 79 15.87 7.27 -1.47
N ALA A 80 14.68 7.41 -2.06
CA ALA A 80 13.66 6.37 -2.06
C ALA A 80 14.15 5.07 -2.73
N LEU A 81 14.88 5.17 -3.84
CA LEU A 81 15.46 4.01 -4.52
C LEU A 81 16.54 3.32 -3.67
N ILE A 82 17.40 4.09 -3.00
CA ILE A 82 18.43 3.55 -2.10
C ILE A 82 17.78 2.78 -0.94
N ILE A 83 16.79 3.38 -0.28
CA ILE A 83 16.06 2.74 0.83
C ILE A 83 15.40 1.43 0.34
N THR A 84 14.75 1.48 -0.82
CA THR A 84 14.09 0.30 -1.42
C THR A 84 15.11 -0.82 -1.68
N ALA A 85 16.27 -0.49 -2.24
CA ALA A 85 17.33 -1.47 -2.51
C ALA A 85 17.89 -2.10 -1.23
N ILE A 86 18.02 -1.32 -0.14
CA ILE A 86 18.46 -1.82 1.17
C ILE A 86 17.42 -2.77 1.75
N ILE A 87 16.14 -2.41 1.74
CA ILE A 87 15.03 -3.25 2.23
C ILE A 87 14.97 -4.58 1.48
N PHE A 88 15.05 -4.55 0.15
CA PHE A 88 15.03 -5.77 -0.66
C PHE A 88 16.23 -6.70 -0.42
N LYS A 89 17.40 -6.12 -0.10
CA LYS A 89 18.58 -6.91 0.28
C LYS A 89 18.56 -7.39 1.74
N TRP A 90 17.72 -6.79 2.59
CA TRP A 90 17.66 -7.13 4.01
C TRP A 90 17.11 -8.53 4.28
N ASP A 91 16.20 -9.04 3.44
CA ASP A 91 15.68 -10.40 3.58
C ASP A 91 16.73 -11.50 3.30
N LYS A 92 17.78 -11.18 2.54
CA LYS A 92 18.92 -12.11 2.33
C LYS A 92 19.97 -12.04 3.44
N LEU A 93 19.89 -11.04 4.31
CA LEU A 93 20.83 -10.81 5.42
C LEU A 93 20.25 -11.17 6.78
N LYS A 94 18.99 -11.65 6.85
CA LYS A 94 18.48 -12.26 8.08
C LYS A 94 19.29 -13.54 8.31
N PRO A 95 20.18 -13.61 9.33
CA PRO A 95 20.63 -14.91 9.80
C PRO A 95 19.36 -15.66 10.14
N LYS A 96 19.26 -16.89 9.62
CA LYS A 96 18.20 -17.84 9.93
C LYS A 96 18.28 -18.05 11.45
N LYS A 97 17.64 -17.16 12.24
CA LYS A 97 17.51 -17.34 13.68
C LYS A 97 16.72 -18.62 13.81
N GLN A 98 17.45 -19.62 14.27
CA GLN A 98 17.00 -20.98 14.46
C GLN A 98 15.55 -20.99 14.95
N ILE A 99 14.67 -21.45 14.06
CA ILE A 99 13.44 -22.13 14.44
C ILE A 99 13.87 -23.48 15.04
N GLU A 100 14.59 -23.42 16.16
CA GLU A 100 15.08 -24.56 16.95
C GLU A 100 14.74 -24.32 18.43
N SER A 101 13.62 -23.64 18.68
CA SER A 101 13.05 -23.50 20.03
C SER A 101 11.55 -23.80 20.05
N GLN A 102 11.04 -24.49 19.02
CA GLN A 102 9.67 -25.01 18.99
C GLN A 102 9.55 -26.50 18.63
N LYS A 103 10.66 -27.25 18.51
CA LYS A 103 10.59 -28.71 18.33
C LYS A 103 10.80 -29.52 19.61
N GLU A 104 11.17 -28.87 20.72
CA GLU A 104 11.37 -29.54 22.03
C GLU A 104 10.08 -29.57 22.89
N THR A 105 9.11 -28.70 22.61
CA THR A 105 7.77 -28.76 23.24
C THR A 105 6.76 -29.51 22.37
N GLN A 106 7.16 -30.63 21.77
CA GLN A 106 6.20 -31.57 21.17
C GLN A 106 6.58 -33.04 21.40
N LYS A 107 7.58 -33.31 22.25
CA LYS A 107 7.96 -34.66 22.65
C LYS A 107 7.42 -35.08 24.03
N THR A 108 6.80 -34.15 24.77
CA THR A 108 6.26 -34.42 26.11
C THR A 108 4.77 -34.12 26.17
N LEU A 109 3.99 -34.67 25.23
CA LEU A 109 2.57 -34.96 25.46
C LEU A 109 2.07 -35.97 24.41
N GLN A 110 2.64 -37.17 24.42
CA GLN A 110 1.86 -38.35 24.10
C GLN A 110 1.11 -38.75 25.38
N PRO A 111 -0.21 -38.60 25.46
CA PRO A 111 -1.04 -39.60 26.09
C PRO A 111 -1.38 -40.64 25.04
N ALA A 112 -0.87 -41.85 25.27
CA ALA A 112 -1.38 -43.06 24.68
C ALA A 112 -2.88 -43.16 24.96
N SER A 113 -3.71 -43.30 23.92
CA SER A 113 -4.93 -44.13 23.90
C SER A 113 -5.82 -43.75 22.70
N GLU A 114 -5.60 -44.34 21.53
CA GLU A 114 -6.66 -44.46 20.52
C GLU A 114 -6.39 -45.68 19.62
N SER A 115 -6.27 -46.86 20.23
CA SER A 115 -6.11 -48.14 19.52
C SER A 115 -7.25 -49.13 19.80
N GLU A 116 -8.40 -48.70 20.30
CA GLU A 116 -9.52 -49.60 20.63
C GLU A 116 -10.89 -49.14 20.12
N PHE A 117 -10.99 -48.58 18.90
CA PHE A 117 -12.31 -48.24 18.32
C PHE A 117 -12.59 -48.80 16.91
N PHE A 118 -11.75 -49.69 16.39
CA PHE A 118 -11.96 -50.32 15.07
C PHE A 118 -11.99 -51.85 15.15
N THR A 119 -12.89 -52.41 15.96
CA THR A 119 -13.19 -53.86 15.94
C THR A 119 -14.68 -54.15 16.05
N ASN A 120 -15.54 -53.47 15.28
CA ASN A 120 -16.91 -53.96 15.04
C ASN A 120 -17.44 -53.48 13.68
N PHE A 121 -16.99 -54.10 12.60
CA PHE A 121 -17.72 -54.08 11.32
C PHE A 121 -18.18 -55.51 10.99
N PRO A 122 -19.49 -55.79 10.92
CA PRO A 122 -20.00 -57.08 10.51
C PRO A 122 -19.78 -57.30 9.00
N PRO A 123 -19.50 -58.54 8.55
CA PRO A 123 -19.34 -58.85 7.15
C PRO A 123 -20.68 -58.79 6.41
N ALA A 124 -20.69 -58.13 5.25
CA ALA A 124 -21.80 -58.12 4.32
C ALA A 124 -22.07 -59.54 3.81
N THR A 125 -23.17 -60.14 4.27
CA THR A 125 -23.67 -61.41 3.76
C THR A 125 -24.19 -61.23 2.34
N ASN A 126 -23.63 -62.05 1.44
CA ASN A 126 -24.11 -62.34 0.10
C ASN A 126 -25.64 -62.59 0.07
N MET A 127 -26.38 -61.86 -0.77
CA MET A 127 -27.64 -62.35 -1.32
C MET A 127 -27.48 -62.60 -2.82
N LYS A 128 -27.42 -63.89 -3.17
CA LYS A 128 -27.82 -64.43 -4.46
C LYS A 128 -29.35 -64.52 -4.48
N LYS A 129 -30.02 -63.92 -5.46
CA LYS A 129 -30.81 -64.63 -6.48
C LYS A 129 -31.35 -63.66 -7.53
#